data_AF-A0A4Q2YF90-F1
#
_entry.id   AF-A0A4Q2YF90-F1
#
_cell.length_a   1.000
_cell.length_b   1.000
_cell.length_c   1.000
_cell.angle_alpha   90.00
_cell.angle_beta   90.00
_cell.angle_gamma   90.00
#
_symmetry.space_group_name_H-M   'P 1'
#
loop_
_entity.id
_entity.type
_entity.pdbx_description
1 polymer ?
#
loop_
_entity_poly.entity_id
_entity_poly.type
_entity_poly.pdbx_seq_one_letter_code
_entity_poly.pdbx_strand_id
1 'polypeptide(L)'
;MERTEVIVIGAGLAGLCCARRLVQSGVRVAVLEASDGVGGRVRTDVVDGFRLDRGFQVLLTSYPEVRRGLDLETLDLKSFYPGSLVRLGHEWHRMGDPWREPVAALKSLRNPVGSVWDKVKTGLMSLRLNAGTEADLLRRPAPDPPLTSAEYLRRRFSPLMVERFFRPFFGGVFLDRNLEADSRWLEWLHRMFATGRTVVPAEGMGEIPRQIAESLPRGSVRLNARVESLQSGGHRVRLAGGG
;
A
#
# COMPACT_ATOMS: atom_id res chain seq x y z
N MET A 1 14.79 -36.21 2.47
CA MET A 1 13.77 -35.46 1.71
C MET A 1 12.69 -35.04 2.67
N GLU A 2 12.50 -33.74 2.86
CA GLU A 2 11.43 -33.21 3.69
C GLU A 2 10.14 -33.13 2.85
N ARG A 3 8.99 -33.53 3.41
CA ARG A 3 7.72 -33.60 2.68
C ARG A 3 6.71 -32.67 3.33
N THR A 4 6.11 -31.80 2.51
CA THR A 4 5.01 -30.92 2.90
C THR A 4 3.87 -31.06 1.88
N GLU A 5 2.68 -30.54 2.19
CA GLU A 5 1.54 -30.56 1.27
C GLU A 5 1.66 -29.44 0.23
N VAL A 6 2.06 -28.24 0.65
CA VAL A 6 2.27 -27.10 -0.25
C VAL A 6 3.61 -26.42 0.02
N ILE A 7 4.29 -26.05 -1.05
CA ILE A 7 5.51 -25.23 -1.02
C ILE A 7 5.16 -23.84 -1.56
N VAL A 8 5.44 -22.80 -0.77
CA VAL A 8 5.36 -21.41 -1.18
C VAL A 8 6.78 -20.89 -1.40
N ILE A 9 7.06 -20.37 -2.58
CA ILE A 9 8.39 -19.83 -2.91
C ILE A 9 8.37 -18.31 -2.74
N GLY A 10 9.15 -17.81 -1.79
CA GLY A 10 9.28 -16.41 -1.40
C GLY A 10 8.49 -16.06 -0.14
N ALA A 11 9.17 -15.50 0.87
CA ALA A 11 8.58 -14.99 2.11
C ALA A 11 8.33 -13.47 2.07
N GLY A 12 7.95 -12.93 0.90
CA GLY A 12 7.36 -11.59 0.81
C GLY A 12 5.91 -11.58 1.31
N LEU A 13 5.27 -10.40 1.39
CA LEU A 13 3.89 -10.26 1.85
C LEU A 13 2.90 -11.23 1.17
N ALA A 14 3.00 -11.40 -0.15
CA ALA A 14 2.11 -12.30 -0.89
C ALA A 14 2.29 -13.77 -0.46
N GLY A 15 3.53 -14.24 -0.35
CA GLY A 15 3.83 -15.61 0.07
C GLY A 15 3.46 -15.88 1.52
N LEU A 16 3.75 -14.94 2.42
CA LEU A 16 3.39 -15.05 3.84
C LEU A 16 1.86 -15.06 4.03
N CYS A 17 1.13 -14.18 3.34
CA CYS A 17 -0.34 -14.17 3.38
C CYS A 17 -0.93 -15.47 2.80
N CYS A 18 -0.36 -15.99 1.70
CA CYS A 18 -0.74 -17.27 1.12
C CYS A 18 -0.54 -18.42 2.12
N ALA A 19 0.66 -18.52 2.70
CA ALA A 19 0.99 -19.54 3.70
C ALA A 19 0.07 -19.46 4.92
N ARG A 20 -0.20 -18.24 5.43
CA ARG A 20 -1.12 -18.03 6.56
C ARG A 20 -2.52 -18.53 6.23
N ARG A 21 -3.03 -18.23 5.03
CA ARG A 21 -4.37 -18.67 4.62
C ARG A 21 -4.45 -20.19 4.51
N LEU A 22 -3.43 -20.84 3.94
CA LEU A 22 -3.35 -22.30 3.84
C LEU A 22 -3.27 -22.97 5.21
N VAL A 23 -2.45 -22.44 6.11
CA VAL A 23 -2.35 -22.92 7.50
C VAL A 23 -3.69 -22.78 8.23
N GLN A 24 -4.38 -21.64 8.08
CA GLN A 24 -5.72 -21.44 8.66
C GLN A 24 -6.76 -22.43 8.11
N SER A 25 -6.53 -23.00 6.93
CA SER A 25 -7.32 -24.08 6.35
C SER A 25 -6.82 -25.49 6.70
N GLY A 26 -5.86 -25.61 7.63
CA GLY A 26 -5.31 -26.90 8.09
C GLY A 26 -4.27 -27.53 7.17
N VAL A 27 -3.79 -26.83 6.14
CA VAL A 27 -2.81 -27.35 5.18
C VAL A 27 -1.39 -27.15 5.70
N ARG A 28 -0.54 -28.19 5.66
CA ARG A 28 0.89 -28.05 5.98
C ARG A 28 1.63 -27.32 4.85
N VAL A 29 2.32 -26.24 5.21
CA VAL A 29 3.05 -25.38 4.26
C VAL A 29 4.51 -25.26 4.66
N ALA A 30 5.39 -25.32 3.65
CA ALA A 30 6.77 -24.83 3.76
C ALA A 30 6.94 -23.58 2.89
N VAL A 31 7.44 -22.50 3.47
CA VAL A 31 7.79 -21.25 2.80
C VAL A 31 9.30 -21.23 2.62
N LEU A 32 9.78 -21.09 1.38
CA LEU A 32 11.20 -21.06 1.04
C LEU A 32 11.60 -19.65 0.62
N GLU A 33 12.45 -19.01 1.39
CA GLU A 33 12.94 -17.66 1.11
C GLU A 33 14.43 -17.69 0.79
N ALA A 34 14.82 -17.04 -0.31
CA ALA A 34 16.20 -17.01 -0.75
C ALA A 34 17.10 -16.12 0.13
N SER A 35 16.51 -15.14 0.81
CA SER A 35 17.20 -14.15 1.64
C SER A 35 17.36 -14.63 3.09
N ASP A 36 18.11 -13.84 3.86
CA ASP A 36 18.37 -13.96 5.30
C ASP A 36 17.19 -13.53 6.19
N GLY A 37 16.07 -13.12 5.60
CA GLY A 37 14.91 -12.62 6.34
C GLY A 37 13.65 -12.53 5.49
N VAL A 38 12.51 -12.43 6.15
CA VAL A 38 11.20 -12.27 5.51
C VAL A 38 10.95 -10.83 5.04
N GLY A 39 9.89 -10.64 4.25
CA GLY A 39 9.36 -9.33 3.88
C GLY A 39 9.59 -8.92 2.43
N GLY A 40 10.64 -9.42 1.79
CA GLY A 40 10.96 -9.07 0.40
C GLY A 40 11.12 -7.55 0.22
N ARG A 41 10.19 -6.92 -0.52
CA ARG A 41 10.17 -5.45 -0.73
C ARG A 41 9.71 -4.65 0.49
N VAL A 42 9.13 -5.32 1.49
CA VAL A 42 8.69 -4.72 2.75
C VAL A 42 9.69 -5.17 3.82
N ARG A 43 10.88 -4.57 3.80
CA ARG A 43 11.96 -4.88 4.74
C ARG A 43 12.56 -3.57 5.24
N THR A 44 12.91 -3.57 6.51
CA THR A 44 13.64 -2.50 7.17
C THR A 44 15.05 -2.99 7.48
N ASP A 45 16.05 -2.23 7.08
CA ASP A 45 17.43 -2.44 7.49
C ASP A 45 17.80 -1.43 8.58
N VAL A 46 18.67 -1.82 9.52
CA VAL A 46 19.25 -0.91 10.51
C VAL A 46 20.68 -0.59 10.08
N VAL A 47 20.94 0.67 9.76
CA VAL A 47 22.25 1.16 9.30
C VAL A 47 22.61 2.40 10.10
N ASP A 48 23.73 2.36 10.83
CA ASP A 48 24.23 3.48 11.64
C ASP A 48 23.18 4.07 12.61
N GLY A 49 22.32 3.22 13.18
CA GLY A 49 21.24 3.61 14.09
C GLY A 49 19.96 4.13 13.39
N PHE A 50 19.98 4.26 12.07
CA PHE A 50 18.81 4.61 11.27
C PHE A 50 18.07 3.35 10.79
N ARG A 51 16.75 3.44 10.74
CA ARG A 51 15.88 2.41 10.16
C ARG A 51 15.53 2.82 8.73
N LEU A 52 15.93 2.01 7.76
CA LEU A 52 15.79 2.28 6.33
C LEU A 52 14.85 1.26 5.69
N ASP A 53 13.67 1.71 5.26
CA ASP A 53 12.73 0.86 4.52
C ASP A 53 13.13 0.76 3.05
N ARG A 54 13.32 -0.47 2.55
CA ARG A 54 13.81 -0.72 1.19
C ARG A 54 12.84 -0.32 0.07
N GLY A 55 11.54 -0.28 0.35
CA GLY A 55 10.52 -0.18 -0.68
C GLY A 55 9.28 0.56 -0.21
N PHE A 56 8.34 -0.15 0.41
CA PHE A 56 7.11 0.46 0.91
C PHE A 56 7.43 1.44 2.04
N GLN A 57 7.02 2.70 1.89
CA GLN A 57 7.38 3.78 2.83
C GLN A 57 6.25 4.16 3.79
N VAL A 58 5.00 3.80 3.48
CA VAL A 58 3.85 4.08 4.33
C VAL A 58 2.77 3.00 4.21
N LEU A 59 1.98 2.84 5.27
CA LEU A 59 0.78 2.02 5.35
C LEU A 59 -0.46 2.91 5.42
N LEU A 60 -1.53 2.56 4.69
CA LEU A 60 -2.84 3.17 4.87
C LEU A 60 -3.72 2.25 5.73
N THR A 61 -4.15 2.73 6.90
CA THR A 61 -4.95 1.93 7.85
C THR A 61 -6.36 1.59 7.34
N SER A 62 -6.81 2.25 6.27
CA SER A 62 -8.06 1.94 5.60
C SER A 62 -7.99 0.73 4.69
N TYR A 63 -6.78 0.23 4.36
CA TYR A 63 -6.69 -0.91 3.46
C TYR A 63 -7.45 -2.12 4.03
N PRO A 64 -8.28 -2.78 3.22
CA PRO A 64 -9.14 -3.86 3.71
C PRO A 64 -8.34 -5.00 4.35
N GLU A 65 -7.22 -5.37 3.73
CA GLU A 65 -6.34 -6.45 4.17
C GLU A 65 -5.61 -6.13 5.47
N VAL A 66 -5.36 -4.84 5.73
CA VAL A 66 -4.76 -4.37 6.99
C VAL A 66 -5.71 -4.64 8.15
N ARG A 67 -7.00 -4.29 7.98
CA ARG A 67 -8.03 -4.51 9.01
C ARG A 67 -8.32 -5.99 9.26
N ARG A 68 -8.19 -6.83 8.22
CA ARG A 68 -8.46 -8.28 8.32
C ARG A 68 -7.28 -9.07 8.85
N GLY A 69 -6.07 -8.57 8.65
CA GLY A 69 -4.87 -9.41 8.67
C GLY A 69 -3.73 -8.91 9.53
N LEU A 70 -3.84 -7.75 10.18
CA LEU A 70 -2.79 -7.19 11.02
C LEU A 70 -3.36 -6.77 12.38
N ASP A 71 -2.58 -7.03 13.43
CA ASP A 71 -2.80 -6.45 14.74
C ASP A 71 -2.13 -5.07 14.75
N LEU A 72 -2.94 -4.01 14.72
CA LEU A 72 -2.43 -2.64 14.61
C LEU A 72 -1.89 -2.08 15.91
N GLU A 73 -2.30 -2.64 17.05
CA GLU A 73 -1.87 -2.18 18.37
C GLU A 73 -0.42 -2.61 18.62
N THR A 74 -0.11 -3.86 18.29
CA THR A 74 1.26 -4.42 18.45
C THR A 74 2.29 -3.81 17.49
N LEU A 75 1.86 -3.18 16.39
CA LEU A 75 2.76 -2.53 15.43
C LEU A 75 3.25 -1.13 15.87
N ASP A 76 2.76 -0.60 16.99
CA ASP A 76 3.09 0.74 17.51
C ASP A 76 3.14 1.82 16.41
N LEU A 77 2.01 1.97 15.71
CA LEU A 77 1.91 2.80 14.51
C LEU A 77 2.16 4.29 14.80
N LYS A 78 3.10 4.89 14.08
CA LYS A 78 3.35 6.33 14.06
C LYS A 78 2.64 6.97 12.88
N SER A 79 1.77 7.94 13.18
CA SER A 79 0.96 8.62 12.17
C SER A 79 1.66 9.84 11.60
N PHE A 80 1.55 10.01 10.29
CA PHE A 80 1.87 11.28 9.63
C PHE A 80 0.72 12.29 9.79
N TYR A 81 1.06 13.57 9.62
CA TYR A 81 0.06 14.64 9.54
C TYR A 81 -0.96 14.33 8.42
N PRO A 82 -2.28 14.39 8.69
CA PRO A 82 -3.30 14.06 7.70
C PRO A 82 -3.49 15.24 6.73
N GLY A 83 -2.65 15.27 5.71
CA GLY A 83 -2.65 16.29 4.67
C GLY A 83 -1.42 16.17 3.78
N SER A 84 -1.16 17.23 3.01
CA SER A 84 0.00 17.31 2.13
C SER A 84 0.67 18.67 2.22
N LEU A 85 1.96 18.70 1.89
CA LEU A 85 2.73 19.91 1.65
C LEU A 85 3.10 19.95 0.17
N VAL A 86 2.67 21.00 -0.53
CA VAL A 86 2.97 21.23 -1.94
C VAL A 86 3.96 22.37 -2.04
N ARG A 87 5.11 22.13 -2.66
CA ARG A 87 6.11 23.18 -2.93
C ARG A 87 5.81 23.86 -4.25
N LEU A 88 5.62 25.17 -4.24
CA LEU A 88 5.51 25.98 -5.45
C LEU A 88 6.62 27.04 -5.41
N GLY A 89 7.56 26.94 -6.35
CA GLY A 89 8.79 27.74 -6.31
C GLY A 89 9.56 27.51 -5.01
N HIS A 90 9.72 28.56 -4.21
CA HIS A 90 10.43 28.52 -2.92
C HIS A 90 9.50 28.38 -1.71
N GLU A 91 8.18 28.38 -1.91
CA GLU A 91 7.20 28.34 -0.82
C GLU A 91 6.54 26.98 -0.67
N TRP A 92 6.22 26.63 0.58
CA TRP A 92 5.47 25.43 0.93
C TRP A 92 4.03 25.79 1.28
N HIS A 93 3.08 25.13 0.63
CA HIS A 93 1.66 25.32 0.87
C HIS A 93 1.06 24.05 1.47
N ARG A 94 0.49 24.19 2.66
CA ARG A 94 -0.20 23.08 3.34
C ARG A 94 -1.61 22.92 2.82
N MET A 95 -2.00 21.66 2.60
CA MET A 95 -3.37 21.24 2.36
C MET A 95 -3.77 20.24 3.44
N GLY A 96 -4.59 20.68 4.39
CA GLY A 96 -5.09 19.83 5.48
C GLY A 96 -6.30 19.01 5.04
N ASP A 97 -6.47 17.83 5.63
CA ASP A 97 -7.67 17.01 5.49
C ASP A 97 -8.89 17.73 6.12
N PRO A 98 -10.02 17.90 5.41
CA PRO A 98 -11.17 18.63 5.94
C PRO A 98 -11.85 17.99 7.17
N TRP A 99 -11.75 16.67 7.33
CA TRP A 99 -12.37 15.94 8.45
C TRP A 99 -11.48 15.89 9.68
N ARG A 100 -10.16 15.81 9.49
CA ARG A 100 -9.20 15.61 10.58
C ARG A 100 -8.49 16.90 10.99
N GLU A 101 -8.32 17.82 10.05
CA GLU A 101 -7.59 19.08 10.21
C GLU A 101 -8.41 20.27 9.68
N PRO A 102 -9.63 20.52 10.19
CA PRO A 102 -10.58 21.46 9.60
C PRO A 102 -10.06 22.90 9.54
N VAL A 103 -9.31 23.36 10.55
CA VAL A 103 -8.70 24.69 10.57
C VAL A 103 -7.64 24.83 9.48
N ALA A 104 -6.78 23.82 9.32
CA ALA A 104 -5.76 23.83 8.28
C ALA A 104 -6.37 23.70 6.88
N ALA A 105 -7.43 22.90 6.74
CA ALA A 105 -8.21 22.80 5.50
C ALA A 105 -8.84 24.15 5.11
N LEU A 106 -9.44 24.88 6.06
CA LEU A 106 -10.00 26.20 5.81
C LEU A 106 -8.92 27.21 5.40
N LYS A 107 -7.77 27.22 6.10
CA LYS A 107 -6.61 28.04 5.71
C LYS A 107 -6.10 27.68 4.31
N SER A 108 -6.15 26.39 3.94
CA SER A 108 -5.70 25.92 2.64
C SER A 108 -6.57 26.42 1.49
N LEU A 109 -7.83 26.82 1.72
CA LEU A 109 -8.72 27.33 0.66
C LEU A 109 -8.10 28.49 -0.12
N ARG A 110 -7.30 29.32 0.54
CA ARG A 110 -6.66 30.51 -0.06
C ARG A 110 -5.30 30.23 -0.70
N ASN A 111 -4.75 29.02 -0.57
CA ASN A 111 -3.43 28.70 -1.14
C ASN A 111 -3.48 28.62 -2.69
N PRO A 112 -2.35 28.85 -3.39
CA PRO A 112 -2.31 28.88 -4.85
C PRO A 112 -2.16 27.50 -5.52
N VAL A 113 -2.32 26.39 -4.79
CA VAL A 113 -2.19 25.03 -5.34
C VAL A 113 -3.27 24.74 -6.39
N GLY A 114 -4.49 25.18 -6.11
CA GLY A 114 -5.64 25.10 -7.00
C GLY A 114 -6.66 26.15 -6.61
N SER A 115 -7.76 26.24 -7.35
CA SER A 115 -8.84 27.18 -7.03
C SER A 115 -9.57 26.77 -5.74
N VAL A 116 -10.31 27.71 -5.15
CA VAL A 116 -11.22 27.41 -4.03
C VAL A 116 -12.22 26.31 -4.43
N TRP A 117 -12.74 26.39 -5.66
CA TRP A 117 -13.69 25.40 -6.19
C TRP A 117 -13.08 24.00 -6.35
N ASP A 118 -11.79 23.90 -6.68
CA ASP A 118 -11.11 22.60 -6.74
C ASP A 118 -11.10 21.93 -5.37
N LYS A 119 -10.83 22.69 -4.30
CA LYS A 119 -10.76 22.16 -2.94
C LYS A 119 -12.14 21.73 -2.44
N VAL A 120 -13.18 22.52 -2.76
CA VAL A 120 -14.58 22.13 -2.51
C VAL A 120 -14.91 20.85 -3.26
N LYS A 121 -14.58 20.75 -4.55
CA LYS A 121 -14.79 19.53 -5.35
C LYS A 121 -14.03 18.32 -4.80
N THR A 122 -12.82 18.50 -4.28
CA THR A 122 -12.06 17.41 -3.62
C THR A 122 -12.79 16.94 -2.36
N GLY A 123 -13.31 17.85 -1.53
CA GLY A 123 -14.12 17.50 -0.36
C GLY A 123 -15.40 16.75 -0.74
N LEU A 124 -16.14 17.23 -1.73
CA LEU A 124 -17.34 16.56 -2.25
C LEU A 124 -17.02 15.19 -2.86
N MET A 125 -15.88 15.06 -3.55
CA MET A 125 -15.40 13.79 -4.06
C MET A 125 -15.12 12.82 -2.91
N SER A 126 -14.44 13.25 -1.84
CA SER A 126 -14.23 12.42 -0.64
C SER A 126 -15.56 11.98 -0.03
N LEU A 127 -16.53 12.89 0.15
CA LEU A 127 -17.87 12.54 0.65
C LEU A 127 -18.57 11.49 -0.21
N ARG A 128 -18.62 11.70 -1.52
CA ARG A 128 -19.24 10.77 -2.47
C ARG A 128 -18.56 9.42 -2.47
N LEU A 129 -17.23 9.38 -2.47
CA LEU A 129 -16.47 8.14 -2.48
C LEU A 129 -16.57 7.39 -1.16
N ASN A 130 -16.81 8.10 -0.06
CA ASN A 130 -17.01 7.54 1.28
C ASN A 130 -18.44 7.01 1.48
N ALA A 131 -19.42 7.51 0.72
CA ALA A 131 -20.79 7.00 0.69
C ALA A 131 -20.86 5.65 -0.06
N GLY A 132 -20.69 4.55 0.68
CA GLY A 132 -20.72 3.16 0.16
C GLY A 132 -19.62 2.29 0.74
N THR A 133 -19.47 1.06 0.22
CA THR A 133 -18.39 0.15 0.63
C THR A 133 -17.17 0.27 -0.29
N GLU A 134 -16.00 -0.12 0.23
CA GLU A 134 -14.75 -0.20 -0.54
C GLU A 134 -14.84 -1.17 -1.73
N ALA A 135 -15.62 -2.25 -1.60
CA ALA A 135 -15.79 -3.26 -2.65
C ALA A 135 -16.62 -2.72 -3.82
N ASP A 136 -17.57 -1.83 -3.56
CA ASP A 136 -18.45 -1.24 -4.58
C ASP A 136 -17.65 -0.39 -5.58
N LEU A 137 -16.55 0.23 -5.14
CA LEU A 137 -15.68 1.04 -6.00
C LEU A 137 -15.00 0.21 -7.10
N LEU A 138 -14.45 -0.94 -6.74
CA LEU A 138 -13.73 -1.81 -7.68
C LEU A 138 -14.66 -2.70 -8.51
N ARG A 139 -15.85 -3.01 -7.99
CA ARG A 139 -16.86 -3.80 -8.72
C ARG A 139 -17.70 -3.00 -9.69
N ARG A 140 -17.65 -1.67 -9.62
CA ARG A 140 -18.35 -0.81 -10.59
C ARG A 140 -17.91 -1.14 -12.02
N PRO A 141 -18.85 -1.24 -12.98
CA PRO A 141 -18.51 -1.40 -14.38
C PRO A 141 -17.53 -0.31 -14.81
N ALA A 142 -16.52 -0.69 -15.60
CA ALA A 142 -15.66 0.29 -16.24
C ALA A 142 -16.52 1.17 -17.16
N PRO A 143 -16.24 2.49 -17.26
CA PRO A 143 -16.84 3.31 -18.29
C PRO A 143 -16.54 2.74 -19.68
N ASP A 144 -17.47 2.89 -20.62
CA ASP A 144 -17.28 2.58 -22.04
C ASP A 144 -17.46 3.88 -22.85
N PRO A 145 -16.39 4.44 -23.46
CA PRO A 145 -15.02 3.92 -23.47
C PRO A 145 -14.29 4.02 -22.12
N PRO A 146 -13.23 3.22 -21.87
CA PRO A 146 -12.44 3.27 -20.65
C PRO A 146 -11.94 4.68 -20.33
N LEU A 147 -12.02 5.08 -19.06
CA LEU A 147 -11.63 6.40 -18.60
C LEU A 147 -10.35 6.33 -17.75
N THR A 148 -9.30 6.99 -18.22
CA THR A 148 -8.04 7.11 -17.48
C THR A 148 -8.16 8.04 -16.28
N SER A 149 -7.28 7.88 -15.29
CA SER A 149 -7.17 8.77 -14.14
C SER A 149 -6.89 10.21 -14.55
N ALA A 150 -6.04 10.42 -15.57
CA ALA A 150 -5.77 11.75 -16.13
C ALA A 150 -7.03 12.43 -16.68
N GLU A 151 -7.79 11.73 -17.53
CA GLU A 151 -9.01 12.29 -18.12
C GLU A 151 -10.09 12.52 -17.07
N TYR A 152 -10.24 11.59 -16.12
CA TYR A 152 -11.16 11.73 -15.00
C TYR A 152 -10.94 13.03 -14.24
N LEU A 153 -9.67 13.35 -13.93
CA LEU A 153 -9.27 14.56 -13.22
C LEU A 153 -9.46 15.82 -14.07
N ARG A 154 -9.02 15.81 -15.33
CA ARG A 154 -9.17 16.95 -16.26
C ARG A 154 -10.63 17.36 -16.47
N ARG A 155 -11.55 16.40 -16.47
CA ARG A 155 -13.01 16.66 -16.60
C ARG A 155 -13.61 17.33 -15.36
N ARG A 156 -12.93 17.31 -14.20
CA ARG A 156 -13.50 17.71 -12.90
C ARG A 156 -12.78 18.90 -12.26
N PHE A 157 -11.47 18.97 -12.40
CA PHE A 157 -10.61 19.94 -11.70
C PHE A 157 -9.95 20.91 -12.67
N SER A 158 -9.53 22.07 -12.16
CA SER A 158 -8.77 23.03 -12.94
C SER A 158 -7.42 22.46 -13.39
N PRO A 159 -6.86 22.93 -14.52
CA PRO A 159 -5.52 22.50 -14.96
C PRO A 159 -4.45 22.70 -13.89
N LEU A 160 -4.54 23.77 -13.10
CA LEU A 160 -3.60 24.05 -12.01
C LEU A 160 -3.65 22.97 -10.92
N MET A 161 -4.84 22.58 -10.47
CA MET A 161 -4.99 21.54 -9.45
C MET A 161 -4.51 20.17 -9.95
N VAL A 162 -4.79 19.86 -11.22
CA VAL A 162 -4.34 18.61 -11.84
C VAL A 162 -2.81 18.56 -11.87
N GLU A 163 -2.15 19.61 -12.36
CA GLU A 163 -0.70 19.60 -12.55
C GLU A 163 0.09 19.84 -11.25
N ARG A 164 -0.42 20.66 -10.31
CA ARG A 164 0.30 21.02 -9.09
C ARG A 164 0.10 20.03 -7.95
N PHE A 165 -1.01 19.27 -7.95
CA PHE A 165 -1.33 18.36 -6.87
C PHE A 165 -1.59 16.94 -7.34
N PHE A 166 -2.61 16.71 -8.16
CA PHE A 166 -3.05 15.34 -8.45
C PHE A 166 -2.01 14.56 -9.26
N ARG A 167 -1.43 15.14 -10.32
CA ARG A 167 -0.41 14.50 -11.15
C ARG A 167 0.84 14.14 -10.34
N PRO A 168 1.50 15.05 -9.61
CA PRO A 168 2.69 14.68 -8.84
C PRO A 168 2.39 13.68 -7.72
N PHE A 169 1.25 13.83 -7.04
CA PHE A 169 0.87 12.93 -5.95
C PHE A 169 0.55 11.52 -6.44
N PHE A 170 -0.47 11.37 -7.30
CA PHE A 170 -0.86 10.06 -7.80
C PHE A 170 0.16 9.48 -8.76
N GLY A 171 0.95 10.31 -9.46
CA GLY A 171 2.02 9.81 -10.30
C GLY A 171 3.15 9.18 -9.49
N GLY A 172 3.42 9.71 -8.29
CA GLY A 172 4.30 9.07 -7.32
C GLY A 172 3.72 7.76 -6.77
N VAL A 173 2.43 7.74 -6.41
CA VAL A 173 1.80 6.54 -5.84
C VAL A 173 1.62 5.41 -6.87
N PHE A 174 1.27 5.75 -8.12
CA PHE A 174 1.10 4.77 -9.20
C PHE A 174 2.42 4.38 -9.87
N LEU A 175 3.50 5.14 -9.62
CA LEU A 175 4.72 5.09 -10.43
C LEU A 175 4.42 5.32 -11.93
N ASP A 176 3.42 6.13 -12.22
CA ASP A 176 2.91 6.46 -13.55
C ASP A 176 2.66 7.97 -13.65
N ARG A 177 3.54 8.70 -14.32
CA ARG A 177 3.44 10.17 -14.46
C ARG A 177 2.31 10.62 -15.38
N ASN A 178 1.86 9.76 -16.28
CA ASN A 178 0.82 10.07 -17.25
C ASN A 178 -0.58 9.88 -16.66
N LEU A 179 -0.71 9.08 -15.59
CA LEU A 179 -1.97 8.69 -14.95
C LEU A 179 -2.90 7.95 -15.93
N GLU A 180 -2.33 6.97 -16.64
CA GLU A 180 -3.01 6.06 -17.56
C GLU A 180 -3.83 5.00 -16.82
N ALA A 181 -3.52 4.74 -15.55
CA ALA A 181 -4.29 3.86 -14.69
C ALA A 181 -5.80 4.19 -14.70
N ASP A 182 -6.64 3.16 -14.60
CA ASP A 182 -8.11 3.28 -14.59
C ASP A 182 -8.60 4.24 -13.50
N SER A 183 -9.54 5.13 -13.84
CA SER A 183 -10.08 6.11 -12.90
C SER A 183 -10.70 5.51 -11.63
N ARG A 184 -11.21 4.27 -11.67
CA ARG A 184 -11.73 3.55 -10.49
C ARG A 184 -10.63 3.24 -9.49
N TRP A 185 -9.40 3.00 -9.95
CA TRP A 185 -8.24 2.82 -9.08
C TRP A 185 -7.88 4.11 -8.35
N LEU A 186 -7.91 5.25 -9.04
CA LEU A 186 -7.75 6.57 -8.42
C LEU A 186 -8.85 6.86 -7.40
N GLU A 187 -10.11 6.59 -7.74
CA GLU A 187 -11.22 6.76 -6.81
C GLU A 187 -11.08 5.88 -5.56
N TRP A 188 -10.72 4.61 -5.74
CA TRP A 188 -10.48 3.68 -4.64
C TRP A 188 -9.34 4.15 -3.73
N LEU A 189 -8.20 4.51 -4.31
CA LEU A 189 -7.04 4.96 -3.55
C LEU A 189 -7.29 6.31 -2.86
N HIS A 190 -8.00 7.24 -3.52
CA HIS A 190 -8.43 8.50 -2.90
C HIS A 190 -9.27 8.25 -1.65
N ARG A 191 -10.22 7.29 -1.70
CA ARG A 191 -10.98 6.87 -0.52
C ARG A 191 -10.06 6.33 0.58
N MET A 192 -9.03 5.56 0.24
CA MET A 192 -8.09 5.03 1.24
C MET A 192 -7.36 6.16 1.96
N PHE A 193 -6.86 7.17 1.24
CA PHE A 193 -6.29 8.36 1.88
C PHE A 193 -7.32 9.14 2.72
N ALA A 194 -8.54 9.33 2.20
CA ALA A 194 -9.58 10.11 2.86
C ALA A 194 -10.14 9.45 4.13
N THR A 195 -10.11 8.12 4.24
CA THR A 195 -10.68 7.38 5.39
C THR A 195 -9.64 6.75 6.31
N GLY A 196 -8.41 6.52 5.83
CA GLY A 196 -7.32 5.89 6.57
C GLY A 196 -6.25 6.89 7.02
N ARG A 197 -5.52 6.54 8.08
CA ARG A 197 -4.30 7.25 8.47
C ARG A 197 -3.15 6.74 7.63
N THR A 198 -2.26 7.65 7.24
CA THR A 198 -0.94 7.29 6.69
C THR A 198 -0.01 7.08 7.87
N VAL A 199 0.55 5.88 8.01
CA VAL A 199 1.31 5.46 9.18
C VAL A 199 2.54 4.66 8.80
N VAL A 200 3.49 4.52 9.72
CA VAL A 200 4.58 3.53 9.70
C VAL A 200 4.66 2.85 11.07
N PRO A 201 5.01 1.56 11.17
CA PRO A 201 5.36 0.95 12.46
C PRO A 201 6.58 1.64 13.07
N ALA A 202 6.65 1.73 14.40
CA ALA A 202 7.77 2.38 15.10
C ALA A 202 9.15 1.82 14.70
N GLU A 203 9.20 0.50 14.49
CA GLU A 203 10.41 -0.25 14.17
C GLU A 203 10.60 -0.48 12.65
N GLY A 204 9.81 0.21 11.82
CA GLY A 204 9.89 0.18 10.36
C GLY A 204 8.91 -0.79 9.70
N MET A 205 8.78 -0.70 8.38
CA MET A 205 7.76 -1.46 7.64
C MET A 205 7.98 -2.98 7.67
N GLY A 206 9.19 -3.44 7.97
CA GLY A 206 9.54 -4.85 8.18
C GLY A 206 8.79 -5.53 9.33
N GLU A 207 8.19 -4.76 10.26
CA GLU A 207 7.33 -5.30 11.32
C GLU A 207 6.11 -6.04 10.77
N ILE A 208 5.54 -5.56 9.65
CA ILE A 208 4.33 -6.13 9.04
C ILE A 208 4.55 -7.58 8.60
N PRO A 209 5.52 -7.90 7.72
CA PRO A 209 5.76 -9.29 7.34
C PRO A 209 6.25 -10.15 8.51
N ARG A 210 6.95 -9.58 9.50
CA ARG A 210 7.35 -10.36 10.69
C ARG A 210 6.15 -10.81 11.50
N GLN A 211 5.20 -9.91 11.78
CA GLN A 211 3.96 -10.24 12.48
C GLN A 211 3.18 -11.36 11.73
N ILE A 212 3.14 -11.31 10.40
CA ILE A 212 2.50 -12.36 9.60
C ILE A 212 3.28 -13.68 9.73
N ALA A 213 4.61 -13.65 9.63
CA ALA A 213 5.45 -14.83 9.73
C ALA A 213 5.38 -15.50 11.12
N GLU A 214 5.31 -14.71 12.19
CA GLU A 214 5.19 -15.19 13.58
C GLU A 214 3.85 -15.91 13.84
N SER A 215 2.82 -15.61 13.05
CA SER A 215 1.54 -16.33 13.13
C SER A 215 1.58 -17.74 12.49
N LEU A 216 2.65 -18.08 11.76
CA LEU A 216 2.82 -19.38 11.13
C LEU A 216 3.40 -20.40 12.13
N PRO A 217 3.13 -21.71 11.95
CA PRO A 217 3.74 -22.76 12.76
C PRO A 217 5.27 -22.67 12.73
N ARG A 218 5.91 -22.99 13.86
CA ARG A 218 7.37 -23.01 13.96
C ARG A 218 7.96 -23.94 12.90
N GLY A 219 8.99 -23.47 12.22
CA GLY A 219 9.65 -24.22 11.14
C GLY A 219 8.97 -24.11 9.77
N SER A 220 7.81 -23.43 9.66
CA SER A 220 7.15 -23.24 8.35
C SER A 220 7.95 -22.35 7.40
N VAL A 221 8.78 -21.43 7.89
CA VAL A 221 9.60 -20.53 7.05
C VAL A 221 11.06 -20.94 7.10
N ARG A 222 11.65 -21.23 5.93
CA ARG A 222 13.05 -21.56 5.74
C ARG A 222 13.74 -20.42 4.99
N LEU A 223 14.63 -19.72 5.68
CA LEU A 223 15.46 -18.65 5.13
C LEU A 223 16.71 -19.23 4.46
N ASN A 224 17.38 -18.45 3.63
CA ASN A 224 18.54 -18.86 2.83
C ASN A 224 18.28 -20.13 1.97
N ALA A 225 17.02 -20.40 1.65
CA ALA A 225 16.56 -21.55 0.88
C ALA A 225 16.20 -21.12 -0.54
N ARG A 226 17.22 -20.72 -1.31
CA ARG A 226 17.03 -20.31 -2.71
C ARG A 226 16.59 -21.51 -3.54
N VAL A 227 15.38 -21.46 -4.11
CA VAL A 227 14.92 -22.45 -5.10
C VAL A 227 15.58 -22.17 -6.45
N GLU A 228 16.29 -23.15 -7.00
CA GLU A 228 16.93 -23.04 -8.33
C GLU A 228 16.06 -23.59 -9.45
N SER A 229 15.36 -24.70 -9.20
CA SER A 229 14.54 -25.35 -10.21
C SER A 229 13.36 -26.10 -9.60
N LEU A 230 12.30 -26.21 -10.41
CA LEU A 230 11.15 -27.07 -10.17
C LEU A 230 11.36 -28.39 -10.92
N GLN A 231 11.17 -29.52 -10.25
CA GLN A 231 11.33 -30.86 -10.80
C GLN A 231 10.02 -31.64 -10.76
N SER A 232 9.95 -32.76 -11.48
CA SER A 232 8.85 -33.73 -11.46
C SER A 232 7.46 -33.09 -11.59
N GLY A 233 7.24 -32.23 -12.58
CA GLY A 233 5.95 -31.60 -12.83
C GLY A 233 5.52 -30.53 -11.81
N GLY A 234 6.45 -30.01 -11.00
CA GLY A 234 6.19 -28.96 -10.00
C GLY A 234 6.04 -29.48 -8.58
N HIS A 235 6.13 -30.80 -8.36
CA HIS A 235 5.98 -31.41 -7.04
C HIS A 235 7.28 -31.56 -6.24
N ARG A 236 8.43 -31.25 -6.86
CA ARG A 236 9.73 -31.19 -6.19
C ARG A 236 10.40 -29.84 -6.48
N VAL A 237 11.08 -29.31 -5.47
CA VAL A 237 11.93 -28.13 -5.60
C VAL A 237 13.37 -28.55 -5.32
N ARG A 238 14.32 -27.99 -6.07
CA ARG A 238 15.76 -28.12 -5.79
C ARG A 238 16.28 -26.82 -5.22
N LEU A 239 16.93 -26.87 -4.06
CA LEU A 239 17.57 -25.70 -3.46
C LEU A 239 18.99 -25.51 -4.00
N ALA A 240 19.44 -24.27 -3.99
CA ALA A 240 20.85 -23.94 -4.19
C ALA A 240 21.68 -24.60 -3.09
N GLY A 241 22.74 -25.31 -3.48
CA GLY A 241 23.53 -26.14 -2.56
C GLY A 241 23.08 -27.61 -2.44
N GLY A 242 22.08 -28.05 -3.23
CA GLY A 242 21.75 -29.48 -3.40
C GLY A 242 20.76 -30.08 -2.39
N GLY A 243 20.13 -29.24 -1.56
CA GLY A 243 19.09 -29.63 -0.59
C GLY A 243 17.67 -29.71 -1.16
#